data_AF-A0A945ZAB4-F1
#
_entry.id   AF-A0A945ZAB4-F1
#
_cell.length_a   1.000
_cell.length_b   1.000
_cell.length_c   1.000
_cell.angle_alpha   90.00
_cell.angle_beta   90.00
_cell.angle_gamma   90.00
#
_symmetry.space_group_name_H-M   'P 1'
#
loop_
_entity.id
_entity.type
_entity.pdbx_description
1 polymer ?
#
loop_
_entity_poly.entity_id
_entity_poly.type
_entity_poly.pdbx_seq_one_letter_code
_entity_poly.pdbx_strand_id
1 'polypeptide(L)'
;MEFSGEAEHDMPELFLLFESNPEDEMFTKMIREELESAINELPYDQRDVFVRHEMEGESFKSISEETGQKVSTLLSRKRYAVLQLRSRLQQLFYELTQN
;
A
#
# COMPACT_ATOMS: atom_id res chain seq x y z
N MET A 1 -10.80 -11.93 -23.17
CA MET A 1 -9.60 -11.38 -22.51
C MET A 1 -9.74 -11.71 -21.05
N GLU A 2 -9.21 -12.87 -20.67
CA GLU A 2 -9.25 -13.36 -19.29
C GLU A 2 -8.21 -12.59 -18.49
N PHE A 3 -8.67 -11.69 -17.62
CA PHE A 3 -7.82 -11.12 -16.58
C PHE A 3 -7.75 -12.15 -15.44
N SER A 4 -6.89 -13.14 -15.62
CA SER A 4 -6.54 -14.12 -14.60
C SER A 4 -5.74 -13.44 -13.48
N GLY A 5 -6.37 -13.29 -12.32
CA GLY A 5 -5.88 -13.86 -11.07
C GLY A 5 -4.49 -13.53 -10.50
N GLU A 6 -3.81 -12.44 -10.85
CA GLU A 6 -2.43 -12.19 -10.33
C GLU A 6 -2.19 -10.87 -9.58
N ALA A 7 -3.21 -10.02 -9.36
CA ALA A 7 -3.03 -8.72 -8.68
C ALA A 7 -3.20 -8.77 -7.14
N GLU A 8 -3.40 -9.96 -6.57
CA GLU A 8 -3.69 -10.17 -5.14
C GLU A 8 -2.41 -10.28 -4.28
N HIS A 9 -1.23 -10.26 -4.92
CA HIS A 9 0.03 -10.69 -4.29
C HIS A 9 1.15 -9.63 -4.36
N ASP A 10 0.80 -8.34 -4.41
CA ASP A 10 1.81 -7.26 -4.43
C ASP A 10 2.23 -6.81 -3.01
N MET A 11 1.42 -6.97 -1.97
CA MET A 11 1.79 -6.57 -0.60
C MET A 11 2.51 -7.60 0.33
N PRO A 12 2.97 -8.80 -0.07
CA PRO A 12 3.59 -9.75 0.87
C PRO A 12 4.90 -9.26 1.46
N GLU A 13 5.75 -8.61 0.66
CA GLU A 13 7.08 -8.21 1.14
C GLU A 13 7.00 -7.11 2.20
N LEU A 14 6.07 -6.16 2.06
CA LEU A 14 5.84 -5.17 3.09
C LEU A 14 5.30 -5.82 4.37
N PHE A 15 4.36 -6.76 4.26
CA PHE A 15 3.85 -7.53 5.40
C PHE A 15 4.95 -8.28 6.16
N LEU A 16 5.85 -8.96 5.43
CA LEU A 16 7.00 -9.64 6.02
C LEU A 16 7.97 -8.67 6.71
N LEU A 17 8.11 -7.43 6.20
CA LEU A 17 8.89 -6.39 6.85
C LEU A 17 8.25 -5.91 8.17
N PHE A 18 6.91 -5.83 8.26
CA PHE A 18 6.23 -5.55 9.53
C PHE A 18 6.35 -6.69 10.54
N GLU A 19 6.37 -7.94 10.08
CA GLU A 19 6.41 -9.13 10.94
C GLU A 19 7.82 -9.55 11.38
N SER A 20 8.88 -8.94 10.85
CA SER A 20 10.26 -9.39 11.07
C SER A 20 10.92 -8.88 12.36
N ASN A 21 10.26 -8.00 13.14
CA ASN A 21 10.75 -7.59 14.47
C ASN A 21 9.63 -7.39 15.52
N PRO A 22 8.85 -8.44 15.85
CA PRO A 22 7.75 -8.35 16.81
C PRO A 22 8.22 -8.19 18.28
N GLU A 23 9.52 -8.35 18.56
CA GLU A 23 10.08 -8.18 19.92
C GLU A 23 10.40 -6.71 20.25
N ASP A 24 10.38 -5.79 19.26
CA ASP A 24 10.63 -4.36 19.46
C ASP A 24 9.36 -3.54 19.16
N GLU A 25 8.58 -3.29 20.22
CA GLU A 25 7.36 -2.49 20.18
C GLU A 25 7.63 -1.05 19.71
N MET A 26 8.80 -0.48 20.06
CA MET A 26 9.18 0.86 19.65
C MET A 26 9.44 0.90 18.14
N PHE A 27 10.19 -0.07 17.62
CA PHE A 27 10.45 -0.22 16.19
C PHE A 27 9.15 -0.40 15.40
N THR A 28 8.26 -1.29 15.87
CA THR A 28 6.95 -1.53 15.26
C THR A 28 6.10 -0.26 15.24
N LYS A 29 6.12 0.53 16.31
CA LYS A 29 5.42 1.82 16.39
C LYS A 29 5.96 2.84 15.38
N MET A 30 7.28 2.98 15.28
CA MET A 30 7.90 3.91 14.31
C MET A 30 7.54 3.56 12.87
N ILE A 31 7.61 2.27 12.53
CA ILE A 31 7.24 1.76 11.20
C ILE A 31 5.75 2.04 10.89
N ARG A 32 4.86 1.87 11.88
CA ARG A 32 3.43 2.18 11.74
C ARG A 32 3.19 3.69 11.52
N GLU A 33 3.81 4.54 12.33
CA GLU A 33 3.67 6.00 12.23
C GLU A 33 4.15 6.51 10.86
N GLU A 34 5.28 5.99 10.36
CA GLU A 34 5.78 6.34 9.04
C GLU A 34 4.86 5.85 7.92
N LEU A 35 4.30 4.64 8.02
CA LEU A 35 3.33 4.15 7.05
C LEU A 35 2.08 5.05 6.99
N GLU A 36 1.52 5.41 8.16
CA GLU A 36 0.37 6.31 8.23
C GLU A 36 0.68 7.68 7.62
N SER A 37 1.86 8.24 7.90
CA SER A 37 2.33 9.47 7.27
C SER A 37 2.45 9.33 5.75
N ALA A 38 3.11 8.27 5.28
CA ALA A 38 3.31 8.02 3.86
C ALA A 38 1.99 7.84 3.10
N ILE A 39 0.99 7.17 3.69
CA ILE A 39 -0.35 7.07 3.11
C ILE A 39 -0.99 8.45 2.99
N ASN A 40 -0.89 9.30 4.02
CA ASN A 40 -1.44 10.65 4.01
C ASN A 40 -0.76 11.58 2.99
N GLU A 41 0.49 11.35 2.65
CA GLU A 41 1.24 12.11 1.63
C GLU A 41 0.93 11.70 0.19
N LEU A 42 0.28 10.55 -0.03
CA LEU A 42 -0.09 10.11 -1.38
C LEU A 42 -1.05 11.11 -2.06
N PRO A 43 -0.94 11.28 -3.40
CA PRO A 43 -1.96 11.97 -4.18
C PRO A 43 -3.35 11.38 -3.90
N TYR A 44 -4.36 12.24 -3.71
CA TYR A 44 -5.71 11.83 -3.31
C TYR A 44 -6.24 10.63 -4.11
N ASP A 45 -6.14 10.70 -5.43
CA ASP A 45 -6.60 9.65 -6.35
C ASP A 45 -5.93 8.29 -6.15
N GLN A 46 -4.69 8.27 -5.64
CA GLN A 46 -3.94 7.05 -5.36
C GLN A 46 -4.26 6.54 -3.95
N ARG A 47 -4.34 7.45 -2.97
CA ARG A 47 -4.73 7.15 -1.60
C ARG A 47 -6.12 6.54 -1.53
N ASP A 48 -7.10 7.18 -2.18
CA ASP A 48 -8.50 6.75 -2.21
C ASP A 48 -8.63 5.30 -2.69
N VAL A 49 -8.02 4.99 -3.85
CA VAL A 49 -8.07 3.63 -4.41
C VAL A 49 -7.32 2.62 -3.53
N PHE A 50 -6.19 3.01 -2.94
CA PHE A 50 -5.45 2.14 -2.02
C PHE A 50 -6.27 1.82 -0.77
N VAL A 51 -6.83 2.83 -0.10
CA VAL A 51 -7.63 2.66 1.13
C VAL A 51 -8.86 1.82 0.86
N ARG A 52 -9.67 2.18 -0.14
CA ARG A 52 -10.90 1.44 -0.48
C ARG A 52 -10.62 -0.03 -0.78
N HIS A 53 -9.56 -0.32 -1.51
CA HIS A 53 -9.27 -1.68 -1.93
C HIS A 53 -8.55 -2.51 -0.85
N GLU A 54 -7.48 -1.98 -0.26
CA GLU A 54 -6.63 -2.73 0.68
C GLU A 54 -7.16 -2.70 2.12
N MET A 55 -7.77 -1.60 2.54
CA MET A 55 -8.22 -1.42 3.93
C MET A 55 -9.71 -1.70 4.08
N GLU A 56 -10.53 -1.31 3.10
CA GLU A 56 -11.98 -1.49 3.14
C GLU A 56 -12.45 -2.74 2.36
N GLY A 57 -11.56 -3.39 1.60
CA GLY A 57 -11.84 -4.64 0.91
C GLY A 57 -12.73 -4.50 -0.34
N GLU A 58 -12.90 -3.29 -0.87
CA GLU A 58 -13.69 -3.07 -2.07
C GLU A 58 -13.01 -3.61 -3.33
N SER A 59 -13.77 -4.29 -4.19
CA SER A 59 -13.24 -4.70 -5.49
C SER A 59 -13.09 -3.49 -6.43
N PHE A 60 -12.11 -3.51 -7.33
CA PHE A 60 -11.99 -2.49 -8.38
C PHE A 60 -13.24 -2.35 -9.24
N LYS A 61 -14.01 -3.43 -9.39
CA LYS A 61 -15.27 -3.41 -10.12
C LYS A 61 -16.30 -2.52 -9.39
N SER A 62 -16.44 -2.68 -8.07
CA SER A 62 -17.30 -1.84 -7.22
C SER A 62 -16.92 -0.36 -7.34
N ILE A 63 -15.63 -0.05 -7.15
CA ILE A 63 -15.10 1.31 -7.23
C ILE A 63 -15.31 1.91 -8.64
N SER A 64 -15.17 1.09 -9.68
CA SER A 64 -15.42 1.49 -11.08
C SER A 64 -16.89 1.81 -11.33
N GLU A 65 -17.80 1.00 -10.83
CA GLU A 65 -19.26 1.19 -10.95
C GLU A 65 -19.72 2.45 -10.21
N GLU A 66 -19.18 2.73 -9.03
CA GLU A 66 -19.53 3.91 -8.23
C GLU A 66 -18.96 5.21 -8.83
N THR A 67 -17.69 5.20 -9.22
CA THR A 67 -16.98 6.43 -9.64
C THR A 67 -17.03 6.70 -11.14
N GLY A 68 -17.44 5.72 -11.95
CA GLY A 68 -17.40 5.78 -13.42
C GLY A 68 -15.99 5.68 -14.02
N GLN A 69 -14.96 5.46 -13.20
CA GLN A 69 -13.59 5.33 -13.67
C GLN A 69 -13.32 3.93 -14.22
N LYS A 70 -12.43 3.80 -15.21
CA LYS A 70 -12.04 2.48 -15.74
C LYS A 70 -11.23 1.70 -14.71
N VAL A 71 -11.47 0.39 -14.61
CA VAL A 71 -10.68 -0.53 -13.76
C VAL A 71 -9.17 -0.40 -14.02
N SER A 72 -8.73 -0.23 -15.27
CA SER A 72 -7.32 -0.03 -15.62
C SER A 72 -6.70 1.23 -14.98
N THR A 73 -7.50 2.29 -14.82
CA THR A 73 -7.09 3.53 -14.17
C THR A 73 -6.92 3.32 -12.67
N LEU A 74 -7.86 2.61 -12.04
CA LEU A 74 -7.80 2.27 -10.62
C LEU A 74 -6.60 1.36 -10.30
N LEU A 75 -6.35 0.34 -11.12
CA LEU A 75 -5.16 -0.53 -11.01
C LEU A 75 -3.86 0.29 -11.06
N SER A 76 -3.75 1.22 -12.01
CA SER A 76 -2.58 2.08 -12.14
C SER A 76 -2.39 2.95 -10.90
N ARG A 77 -3.47 3.55 -10.37
CA ARG A 77 -3.45 4.37 -9.15
C ARG A 77 -3.00 3.57 -7.92
N LYS A 78 -3.56 2.37 -7.72
CA LYS A 78 -3.11 1.44 -6.66
C LYS A 78 -1.62 1.13 -6.81
N ARG A 79 -1.16 0.77 -8.02
CA ARG A 79 0.24 0.46 -8.27
C ARG A 79 1.16 1.62 -7.86
N TYR A 80 0.82 2.85 -8.21
CA TYR A 80 1.64 4.02 -7.85
C TYR A 80 1.59 4.35 -6.36
N ALA A 81 0.48 4.09 -5.67
CA ALA A 81 0.42 4.15 -4.20
C ALA A 81 1.41 3.15 -3.60
N VAL A 82 1.33 1.87 -3.98
CA VAL A 82 2.19 0.80 -3.46
C VAL A 82 3.67 1.09 -3.71
N LEU A 83 4.04 1.56 -4.90
CA LEU A 83 5.43 1.90 -5.21
C LEU A 83 5.99 3.01 -4.29
N GLN A 84 5.20 4.04 -4.00
CA GLN A 84 5.61 5.12 -3.10
C GLN A 84 5.73 4.64 -1.66
N LEU A 85 4.75 3.87 -1.16
CA LEU A 85 4.78 3.32 0.19
C LEU A 85 5.98 2.38 0.39
N ARG A 86 6.27 1.52 -0.60
CA ARG A 86 7.48 0.67 -0.59
C ARG A 86 8.76 1.50 -0.51
N SER A 87 8.89 2.54 -1.31
CA SER A 87 10.07 3.41 -1.30
C SER A 87 10.27 4.09 0.05
N ARG A 88 9.19 4.54 0.72
CA ARG A 88 9.27 5.17 2.05
C ARG A 88 9.69 4.19 3.13
N LEU A 89 9.10 3.01 3.16
CA LEU A 89 9.45 1.99 4.15
C LEU A 89 10.87 1.45 3.97
N GLN A 90 11.33 1.29 2.73
CA GLN A 90 12.73 0.91 2.46
C GLN A 90 13.72 1.97 2.96
N GLN A 91 13.39 3.25 2.77
CA GLN A 91 14.21 4.36 3.28
C GLN A 91 14.27 4.35 4.81
N LEU A 92 13.13 4.21 5.49
CA LEU A 92 13.09 4.12 6.94
C LEU A 92 13.90 2.92 7.46
N PHE A 93 13.77 1.74 6.84
CA PHE A 93 14.52 0.57 7.24
C PHE A 93 16.03 0.77 7.08
N TYR A 94 16.47 1.40 5.98
CA TYR A 94 17.87 1.75 5.78
C TYR A 94 18.37 2.70 6.88
N GLU A 95 17.60 3.72 7.25
CA GLU A 95 17.96 4.67 8.31
C GLU A 95 18.06 4.03 9.70
N LEU A 96 17.17 3.08 10.00
CA LEU A 96 17.14 2.40 11.30
C LEU A 96 18.22 1.32 11.45
N THR A 97 18.73 0.77 10.35
CA THR A 97 19.71 -0.34 10.36
C THR A 97 21.15 0.08 10.08
N GLN A 98 21.38 1.33 9.67
CA GLN A 98 22.73 1.88 9.41
C GLN A 98 23.24 2.84 10.51
N ASN A 99 22.57 2.87 11.67
CA ASN A 99 23.04 3.48 12.91
C ASN A 99 23.47 2.41 13.92
#